data_AF-A0A5N8YH56-F1
#
_entry.id   AF-A0A5N8YH56-F1
#
_cell.length_a   1.000
_cell.length_b   1.000
_cell.length_c   1.000
_cell.angle_alpha   90.00
_cell.angle_beta   90.00
_cell.angle_gamma   90.00
#
_symmetry.space_group_name_H-M   'P 1'
#
loop_
_entity.id
_entity.type
_entity.pdbx_description
1 polymer ?
#
loop_
_entity_poly.entity_id
_entity_poly.type
_entity_poly.pdbx_seq_one_letter_code
_entity_poly.pdbx_strand_id
1 'polypeptide(L)'
;MSSLILFISRFIVSNFNEFLGKNGPYMSAAIAYYAFFALFPLSLALIAVFSLVLHIEGFEEQLIEGLRIQIPVLAEADDEFLGNFFQSISRGRTVGSIVAIVGLFWVSQQVFSAIRKSINVIWGIEKTRPFLTERLMDIALMFGAATLLFASVFITGLLTFFQELSAILLPNAPISDPALWQQFAVLVPLFLSFSVFLTL
;
A
#
# COMPACT_ATOMS: atom_id res chain seq x y z
N MET A 1 -2.90 -1.69 -42.05
CA MET A 1 -2.11 -1.02 -40.99
C MET A 1 -2.65 0.37 -40.62
N SER A 2 -3.00 1.23 -41.58
CA SER A 2 -3.58 2.57 -41.30
C SER A 2 -4.89 2.55 -40.48
N SER A 3 -5.79 1.59 -40.73
CA SER A 3 -7.07 1.47 -40.00
C SER A 3 -6.93 1.14 -38.52
N LEU A 4 -5.94 0.30 -38.15
CA LEU A 4 -5.69 -0.09 -36.76
C LEU A 4 -5.15 1.08 -35.94
N ILE A 5 -4.22 1.86 -36.51
CA ILE A 5 -3.64 3.03 -35.84
C ILE A 5 -4.72 4.10 -35.60
N LEU A 6 -5.60 4.32 -36.58
CA LEU A 6 -6.72 5.25 -36.45
C LEU A 6 -7.77 4.78 -35.43
N PHE A 7 -8.00 3.46 -35.32
CA PHE A 7 -8.87 2.91 -34.29
C PHE A 7 -8.31 3.11 -32.88
N ILE A 8 -7.03 2.75 -32.68
CA ILE A 8 -6.36 2.88 -31.38
C ILE A 8 -6.33 4.35 -30.95
N SER A 9 -5.97 5.28 -31.85
CA SER A 9 -5.92 6.71 -31.51
C SER A 9 -7.29 7.26 -31.12
N ARG A 10 -8.34 6.92 -31.87
CA ARG A 10 -9.72 7.31 -31.52
C ARG A 10 -10.16 6.72 -30.19
N PHE A 11 -9.84 5.45 -29.93
CA PHE A 11 -10.16 4.80 -28.67
C PHE A 11 -9.48 5.52 -27.48
N ILE A 12 -8.18 5.80 -27.57
CA ILE A 12 -7.44 6.51 -26.53
C ILE A 12 -8.03 7.90 -26.29
N VAL A 13 -8.25 8.68 -27.36
CA VAL A 13 -8.81 10.04 -27.26
C VAL A 13 -10.21 10.01 -26.65
N SER A 14 -11.06 9.05 -27.03
CA SER A 14 -12.39 8.89 -26.47
C SER A 14 -12.37 8.63 -24.97
N ASN A 15 -11.57 7.65 -24.52
CA ASN A 15 -11.46 7.33 -23.10
C ASN A 15 -10.85 8.48 -22.29
N PHE A 16 -9.86 9.18 -22.85
CA PHE A 16 -9.25 10.32 -22.20
C PHE A 16 -10.24 11.49 -22.05
N ASN A 17 -11.00 11.79 -23.10
CA ASN A 17 -12.06 12.80 -23.03
C ASN A 17 -13.17 12.41 -22.05
N GLU A 18 -13.54 11.13 -21.97
CA GLU A 18 -14.51 10.66 -20.98
C GLU A 18 -13.98 10.78 -19.55
N PHE A 19 -12.72 10.41 -19.31
CA PHE A 19 -12.05 10.58 -18.03
C PHE A 19 -12.02 12.04 -17.59
N LEU A 20 -11.65 12.96 -18.50
CA LEU A 20 -11.68 14.40 -18.23
C LEU A 20 -13.11 14.90 -17.99
N GLY A 21 -14.07 14.50 -18.83
CA GLY A 21 -15.47 14.90 -18.72
C GLY A 21 -16.14 14.45 -17.43
N LYS A 22 -15.66 13.35 -16.83
CA LYS A 22 -16.13 12.85 -15.52
C LYS A 22 -15.37 13.42 -14.32
N ASN A 23 -14.52 14.43 -14.48
CA ASN A 23 -13.63 14.97 -13.43
C ASN A 23 -12.61 13.96 -12.87
N GLY A 24 -12.17 13.03 -13.72
CA GLY A 24 -11.13 12.05 -13.41
C GLY A 24 -9.92 12.63 -12.69
N PRO A 25 -9.31 13.74 -13.15
CA PRO A 25 -8.15 14.35 -12.49
C PRO A 25 -8.42 14.74 -11.03
N TYR A 26 -9.60 15.29 -10.73
CA TYR A 26 -9.97 15.69 -9.37
C TYR A 26 -10.15 14.47 -8.45
N MET A 27 -10.77 13.41 -8.97
CA MET A 27 -10.93 12.14 -8.25
C MET A 27 -9.59 11.46 -7.97
N SER A 28 -8.70 11.42 -8.97
CA SER A 28 -7.32 10.92 -8.80
C SER A 28 -6.54 11.74 -7.78
N ALA A 29 -6.67 13.07 -7.82
CA ALA A 29 -6.03 13.96 -6.84
C ALA A 29 -6.53 13.70 -5.41
N ALA A 30 -7.84 13.46 -5.22
CA ALA A 30 -8.39 13.13 -3.91
C ALA A 30 -7.84 11.80 -3.37
N ILE A 31 -7.75 10.76 -4.23
CA ILE A 31 -7.16 9.46 -3.85
C ILE A 31 -5.69 9.65 -3.46
N ALA A 32 -4.91 10.35 -4.29
CA ALA A 32 -3.49 10.60 -4.03
C ALA A 32 -3.27 11.41 -2.74
N TYR A 33 -4.09 12.44 -2.49
CA TYR A 33 -4.04 13.24 -1.28
C TYR A 33 -4.28 12.39 -0.03
N TYR A 34 -5.34 11.58 0.00
CA TYR A 34 -5.62 10.73 1.16
C TYR A 34 -4.56 9.64 1.34
N ALA A 35 -4.04 9.07 0.25
CA ALA A 35 -2.99 8.04 0.31
C ALA A 35 -1.67 8.62 0.85
N PHE A 36 -1.25 9.79 0.35
CA PHE A 36 -0.07 10.49 0.85
C PHE A 36 -0.25 10.89 2.31
N PHE A 37 -1.42 11.42 2.67
CA PHE A 37 -1.72 11.79 4.05
C PHE A 37 -1.72 10.58 5.00
N ALA A 38 -2.06 9.38 4.51
CA ALA A 38 -2.02 8.14 5.29
C ALA A 38 -0.59 7.65 5.61
N LEU A 39 0.43 8.07 4.85
CA LEU A 39 1.82 7.64 5.07
C LEU A 39 2.32 8.05 6.46
N PHE A 40 1.97 9.25 6.90
CA PHE A 40 2.38 9.76 8.20
C PHE A 40 1.84 8.93 9.38
N PRO A 41 0.51 8.75 9.55
CA PRO A 41 -0.02 7.92 10.63
C PRO A 41 0.35 6.44 10.45
N LEU A 42 0.61 5.97 9.23
CA LEU A 42 1.14 4.63 8.98
C LEU A 42 2.53 4.46 9.57
N SER A 43 3.47 5.37 9.28
CA SER A 43 4.82 5.33 9.83
C SER A 43 4.81 5.36 11.35
N LEU A 44 3.96 6.19 11.95
CA LEU A 44 3.76 6.24 13.40
C LEU A 44 3.20 4.93 13.95
N ALA A 45 2.20 4.35 13.29
CA ALA A 45 1.64 3.07 13.71
C ALA A 45 2.67 1.93 13.60
N LEU A 46 3.52 1.93 12.57
CA LEU A 46 4.62 0.97 12.45
C LEU A 46 5.62 1.14 13.60
N ILE A 47 6.07 2.36 13.90
CA ILE A 47 6.96 2.60 15.06
C ILE A 47 6.29 2.13 16.34
N ALA A 48 5.01 2.44 16.55
CA ALA A 48 4.27 2.01 17.73
C ALA A 48 4.24 0.48 17.86
N VAL A 49 3.93 -0.24 16.79
CA VAL A 49 3.84 -1.71 16.80
C VAL A 49 5.22 -2.33 17.00
N PHE A 50 6.21 -1.96 16.18
CA PHE A 50 7.51 -2.63 16.18
C PHE A 50 8.39 -2.20 17.38
N SER A 51 8.36 -0.93 17.77
CA SER A 51 9.18 -0.43 18.89
C SER A 51 8.51 -0.64 20.25
N LEU A 52 7.19 -0.43 20.39
CA LEU A 52 6.52 -0.50 21.71
C LEU A 52 5.92 -1.87 22.01
N VAL A 53 5.29 -2.51 21.02
CA VAL A 53 4.65 -3.81 21.24
C VAL A 53 5.69 -4.92 21.11
N LEU A 54 6.50 -4.89 20.06
CA LEU A 54 7.51 -5.92 19.79
C LEU A 54 8.89 -5.64 20.40
N HIS A 55 9.10 -4.46 21.00
CA HIS A 55 10.36 -4.07 21.67
C HIS A 55 11.60 -4.18 20.77
N ILE A 56 11.44 -3.92 19.47
CA ILE A 56 12.56 -3.92 18.51
C ILE A 56 13.29 -2.58 18.61
N GLU A 57 14.49 -2.63 19.18
CA GLU A 57 15.38 -1.48 19.29
C GLU A 57 15.90 -1.05 17.90
N GLY A 58 15.99 0.25 17.65
CA GLY A 58 16.52 0.79 16.39
C GLY A 58 15.58 0.78 15.17
N PHE A 59 14.32 0.30 15.32
CA PHE A 59 13.38 0.26 14.20
C PHE A 59 12.97 1.66 13.70
N GLU A 60 12.94 2.65 14.60
CA GLU A 60 12.61 4.03 14.26
C GLU A 60 13.63 4.60 13.27
N GLU A 61 14.92 4.45 13.55
CA GLU A 61 16.01 4.88 12.67
C GLU A 61 15.98 4.16 11.32
N GLN A 62 15.76 2.83 11.31
CA GLN A 62 15.64 2.05 10.07
C GLN A 62 14.47 2.50 9.20
N LEU A 63 13.32 2.78 9.82
CA LEU A 63 12.15 3.27 9.09
C LEU A 63 12.43 4.65 8.47
N ILE A 64 13.08 5.54 9.22
CA ILE A 64 13.46 6.88 8.74
C ILE A 64 14.38 6.79 7.53
N GLU A 65 15.43 5.97 7.64
CA GLU A 65 16.38 5.77 6.55
C GLU A 65 15.69 5.21 5.30
N GLY A 66 14.81 4.22 5.48
CA GLY A 66 13.99 3.68 4.39
C GLY A 66 13.09 4.73 3.74
N LEU A 67 12.44 5.59 4.53
CA LEU A 67 11.59 6.68 4.03
C LEU A 67 12.40 7.73 3.25
N ARG A 68 13.61 8.07 3.68
CA ARG A 68 14.50 8.99 2.95
C ARG A 68 14.89 8.47 1.58
N ILE A 69 15.18 7.16 1.48
CA ILE A 69 15.55 6.54 0.20
C ILE A 69 14.39 6.59 -0.80
N GLN A 70 13.15 6.43 -0.33
CA GLN A 70 11.98 6.30 -1.20
C GLN A 70 11.25 7.62 -1.46
N ILE A 71 11.38 8.60 -0.56
CA ILE A 71 10.67 9.88 -0.64
C ILE A 71 11.70 11.01 -0.76
N PRO A 72 11.94 11.54 -1.97
CA PRO A 72 12.94 12.58 -2.20
C PRO A 72 12.78 13.81 -1.31
N VAL A 73 11.54 14.22 -1.03
CA VAL A 73 11.28 15.39 -0.17
C VAL A 73 11.75 15.17 1.28
N LEU A 74 11.82 13.92 1.75
CA LEU A 74 12.36 13.60 3.08
C LEU A 74 13.88 13.48 3.07
N ALA A 75 14.50 13.19 1.93
CA ALA A 75 15.95 13.18 1.79
C ALA A 75 16.55 14.58 1.87
N GLU A 76 15.82 15.59 1.40
CA GLU A 76 16.21 17.01 1.45
C GLU A 76 15.83 17.71 2.77
N ALA A 77 15.09 17.03 3.65
CA ALA A 77 14.65 17.60 4.91
C ALA A 77 15.78 17.58 5.96
N ASP A 78 15.89 18.66 6.74
CA ASP A 78 16.93 18.80 7.77
C ASP A 78 16.90 17.65 8.79
N ASP A 79 18.08 17.10 9.10
CA ASP A 79 18.26 16.05 10.10
C ASP A 79 17.69 16.45 11.47
N GLU A 80 17.79 17.74 11.81
CA GLU A 80 17.25 18.31 13.04
C GLU A 80 15.70 18.31 13.04
N PHE A 81 15.05 18.56 11.90
CA PHE A 81 13.60 18.52 11.80
C PHE A 81 13.07 17.10 12.00
N LEU A 82 13.66 16.12 11.32
CA LEU A 82 13.29 14.72 11.47
C LEU A 82 13.62 14.24 12.89
N GLY A 83 14.82 14.51 13.40
CA GLY A 83 15.21 14.14 14.77
C GLY A 83 14.25 14.70 15.83
N ASN A 84 13.85 15.97 15.71
CA ASN A 84 12.88 16.60 16.62
C ASN A 84 11.47 16.02 16.46
N PHE A 85 11.06 15.72 15.24
CA PHE A 85 9.76 15.09 14.95
C PHE A 85 9.66 13.72 15.64
N PHE A 86 10.65 12.85 15.41
CA PHE A 86 10.76 11.52 15.99
C PHE A 86 10.95 11.53 17.52
N GLN A 87 11.78 12.43 18.04
CA GLN A 87 11.93 12.62 19.49
C GLN A 87 10.62 13.10 20.16
N SER A 88 9.85 13.94 19.48
CA SER A 88 8.54 14.40 19.98
C SER A 88 7.51 13.26 20.02
N ILE A 89 7.56 12.36 19.03
CA ILE A 89 6.74 11.14 19.00
C ILE A 89 7.14 10.19 20.14
N SER A 90 8.44 10.05 20.40
CA SER A 90 8.99 9.27 21.52
C SER A 90 8.50 9.76 22.89
N ARG A 91 8.50 11.08 23.13
CA ARG A 91 8.05 11.66 24.43
C ARG A 91 6.55 11.53 24.69
N GLY A 92 5.72 11.48 23.65
CA GLY A 92 4.27 11.27 23.73
C GLY A 92 3.83 9.84 23.40
N ARG A 93 4.73 8.86 23.50
CA ARG A 93 4.65 7.52 22.86
C ARG A 93 3.28 6.87 22.88
N THR A 94 2.62 6.78 24.03
CA THR A 94 1.34 6.07 24.16
C THR A 94 0.19 6.83 23.48
N VAL A 95 0.04 8.12 23.75
CA VAL A 95 -1.06 8.93 23.19
C VAL A 95 -0.85 9.14 21.69
N GLY A 96 0.39 9.42 21.27
CA GLY A 96 0.76 9.55 19.86
C GLY A 96 0.47 8.29 19.06
N SER A 97 0.75 7.11 19.63
CA SER A 97 0.45 5.82 18.99
C SER A 97 -1.05 5.58 18.80
N ILE A 98 -1.86 5.88 19.81
CA ILE A 98 -3.33 5.73 19.70
C ILE A 98 -3.89 6.68 18.65
N VAL A 99 -3.47 7.95 18.68
CA VAL A 99 -3.88 8.96 17.69
C VAL A 99 -3.43 8.56 16.29
N ALA A 100 -2.23 8.00 16.14
CA ALA A 100 -1.72 7.50 14.88
C ALA A 100 -2.56 6.34 14.34
N ILE A 101 -2.87 5.33 15.17
CA ILE A 101 -3.68 4.19 14.76
C ILE A 101 -5.10 4.65 14.37
N VAL A 102 -5.76 5.45 15.21
CA VAL A 102 -7.11 5.97 14.92
C VAL A 102 -7.10 6.84 13.66
N GLY A 103 -6.09 7.71 13.52
CA GLY A 103 -5.89 8.54 12.34
C GLY A 103 -5.64 7.73 11.08
N LEU A 104 -4.83 6.67 11.18
CA LEU A 104 -4.55 5.76 10.06
C LEU A 104 -5.83 5.09 9.58
N PHE A 105 -6.62 4.52 10.49
CA PHE A 105 -7.91 3.91 10.16
C PHE A 105 -8.87 4.91 9.52
N TRP A 106 -8.95 6.10 10.08
CA TRP A 106 -9.80 7.17 9.56
C TRP A 106 -9.42 7.57 8.14
N VAL A 107 -8.14 7.88 7.91
CA VAL A 107 -7.64 8.35 6.62
C VAL A 107 -7.67 7.23 5.58
N SER A 108 -7.27 6.00 5.95
CA SER A 108 -7.33 4.84 5.05
C SER A 108 -8.75 4.60 4.56
N GLN A 109 -9.74 4.67 5.46
CA GLN A 109 -11.15 4.57 5.06
C GLN A 109 -11.54 5.65 4.02
N GLN A 110 -10.99 6.86 4.11
CA GLN A 110 -11.26 7.92 3.13
C GLN A 110 -10.64 7.62 1.76
N VAL A 111 -9.47 6.98 1.70
CA VAL A 111 -8.87 6.50 0.44
C VAL A 111 -9.82 5.53 -0.26
N PHE A 112 -10.29 4.49 0.43
CA PHE A 112 -11.18 3.49 -0.17
C PHE A 112 -12.56 4.07 -0.52
N SER A 113 -13.06 5.03 0.28
CA SER A 113 -14.27 5.79 -0.06
C SER A 113 -14.10 6.59 -1.35
N ALA A 114 -12.96 7.28 -1.52
CA ALA A 114 -12.65 8.02 -2.73
C ALA A 114 -12.55 7.08 -3.94
N ILE A 115 -11.88 5.93 -3.81
CA ILE A 115 -11.79 4.91 -4.87
C ILE A 115 -13.18 4.42 -5.27
N ARG A 116 -13.98 3.94 -4.32
CA ARG A 116 -15.33 3.40 -4.58
C ARG A 116 -16.21 4.44 -5.27
N LYS A 117 -16.23 5.68 -4.77
CA LYS A 117 -17.01 6.77 -5.37
C LYS A 117 -16.52 7.09 -6.78
N SER A 118 -15.22 7.14 -6.99
CA SER A 118 -14.63 7.43 -8.30
C SER A 118 -14.98 6.37 -9.33
N ILE A 119 -14.92 5.09 -8.94
CA ILE A 119 -15.33 3.96 -9.76
C ILE A 119 -16.81 4.04 -10.10
N ASN A 120 -17.68 4.34 -9.11
CA ASN A 120 -19.11 4.51 -9.36
C ASN A 120 -19.39 5.64 -10.36
N VAL A 121 -18.70 6.78 -10.25
CA VAL A 121 -18.82 7.90 -11.21
C VAL A 121 -18.39 7.47 -12.61
N ILE A 122 -17.26 6.77 -12.73
CA ILE A 122 -16.77 6.26 -14.02
C ILE A 122 -17.75 5.28 -14.66
N TRP A 123 -18.37 4.39 -13.88
CA TRP A 123 -19.39 3.46 -14.37
C TRP A 123 -20.80 4.03 -14.46
N GLY A 124 -21.03 5.31 -14.15
CA GLY A 124 -22.36 5.92 -14.20
C GLY A 124 -23.34 5.33 -13.20
N ILE A 125 -22.85 4.79 -12.08
CA ILE A 125 -23.67 4.21 -11.02
C ILE A 125 -24.15 5.36 -10.11
N GLU A 126 -25.41 5.76 -10.31
CA GLU A 126 -26.05 6.83 -9.52
C GLU A 126 -26.84 6.30 -8.31
N LYS A 127 -26.91 4.97 -8.13
CA LYS A 127 -27.61 4.38 -6.98
C LYS A 127 -26.92 4.74 -5.68
N THR A 128 -27.59 5.55 -4.86
CA THR A 128 -27.19 5.83 -3.49
C THR A 128 -27.45 4.62 -2.61
N ARG A 129 -26.47 4.29 -1.75
CA ARG A 129 -26.61 3.25 -0.72
C ARG A 129 -26.68 3.91 0.66
N PRO A 130 -27.27 3.25 1.66
CA PRO A 130 -27.24 3.74 3.03
C PRO A 130 -25.80 4.01 3.49
N PHE A 131 -25.59 5.08 4.25
CA PHE A 131 -24.27 5.52 4.71
C PHE A 131 -23.48 4.39 5.39
N LEU A 132 -24.13 3.55 6.21
CA LEU A 132 -23.47 2.46 6.91
C LEU A 132 -23.01 1.34 5.96
N THR A 133 -23.82 1.01 4.95
CA THR A 133 -23.45 0.03 3.92
C THR A 133 -22.23 0.50 3.14
N GLU A 134 -22.22 1.78 2.76
CA GLU A 134 -21.09 2.40 2.10
C GLU A 134 -19.80 2.33 2.94
N ARG A 135 -19.91 2.60 4.24
CA ARG A 135 -18.76 2.54 5.15
C ARG A 135 -18.25 1.13 5.38
N LEU A 136 -19.15 0.15 5.51
CA LEU A 136 -18.77 -1.26 5.60
C LEU A 136 -18.06 -1.74 4.34
N MET A 137 -18.49 -1.28 3.16
CA MET A 137 -17.78 -1.56 1.92
C MET A 137 -16.38 -0.95 1.90
N ASP A 138 -16.25 0.32 2.30
CA ASP A 138 -14.95 1.01 2.35
C ASP A 138 -13.98 0.29 3.32
N ILE A 139 -14.49 -0.16 4.47
CA ILE A 139 -13.74 -0.96 5.45
C ILE A 139 -13.39 -2.35 4.90
N ALA A 140 -14.31 -3.03 4.21
CA ALA A 140 -14.06 -4.34 3.62
C ALA A 140 -12.98 -4.26 2.54
N LEU A 141 -13.03 -3.24 1.67
CA LEU A 141 -12.00 -2.97 0.68
C LEU A 141 -10.64 -2.68 1.34
N MET A 142 -10.65 -1.88 2.41
CA MET A 142 -9.46 -1.55 3.19
C MET A 142 -8.79 -2.80 3.78
N PHE A 143 -9.54 -3.63 4.49
CA PHE A 143 -8.99 -4.86 5.07
C PHE A 143 -8.64 -5.89 4.00
N GLY A 144 -9.43 -6.01 2.92
CA GLY A 144 -9.09 -6.86 1.79
C GLY A 144 -7.75 -6.49 1.17
N ALA A 145 -7.54 -5.20 0.87
CA ALA A 145 -6.26 -4.71 0.36
C ALA A 145 -5.10 -4.94 1.35
N ALA A 146 -5.32 -4.65 2.65
CA ALA A 146 -4.32 -4.87 3.68
C ALA A 146 -3.94 -6.36 3.79
N THR A 147 -4.92 -7.27 3.83
CA THR A 147 -4.69 -8.72 3.88
C THR A 147 -3.88 -9.20 2.69
N LEU A 148 -4.17 -8.71 1.48
CA LEU A 148 -3.40 -9.08 0.29
C LEU A 148 -1.96 -8.57 0.34
N LEU A 149 -1.77 -7.34 0.80
CA LEU A 149 -0.44 -6.77 0.99
C LEU A 149 0.35 -7.58 2.03
N PHE A 150 -0.23 -7.83 3.20
CA PHE A 150 0.42 -8.62 4.26
C PHE A 150 0.69 -10.06 3.82
N ALA A 151 -0.24 -10.70 3.10
CA ALA A 151 -0.01 -12.03 2.54
C ALA A 151 1.17 -12.01 1.55
N SER A 152 1.26 -11.00 0.68
CA SER A 152 2.39 -10.85 -0.25
C SER A 152 3.72 -10.72 0.48
N VAL A 153 3.80 -9.85 1.49
CA VAL A 153 5.02 -9.64 2.29
C VAL A 153 5.37 -10.90 3.08
N PHE A 154 4.38 -11.53 3.71
CA PHE A 154 4.57 -12.75 4.50
C PHE A 154 5.07 -13.92 3.66
N ILE A 155 4.48 -14.15 2.49
CA ILE A 155 4.94 -15.19 1.58
C ILE A 155 6.36 -14.90 1.09
N THR A 156 6.68 -13.63 0.77
CA THR A 156 8.04 -13.24 0.39
C THR A 156 9.04 -13.55 1.50
N GLY A 157 8.70 -13.19 2.75
CA GLY A 157 9.54 -13.48 3.92
C GLY A 157 9.71 -14.97 4.19
N LEU A 158 8.65 -15.78 3.99
CA LEU A 158 8.76 -17.23 4.08
C LEU A 158 9.69 -17.80 3.01
N LEU A 159 9.57 -17.33 1.76
CA LEU A 159 10.45 -17.76 0.67
C LEU A 159 11.91 -17.44 0.99
N THR A 160 12.22 -16.22 1.43
CA THR A 160 13.60 -15.84 1.79
C THR A 160 14.12 -16.67 2.97
N PHE A 161 13.29 -16.91 3.99
CA PHE A 161 13.66 -17.75 5.12
C PHE A 161 14.00 -19.19 4.70
N PHE A 162 13.16 -19.81 3.87
CA PHE A 162 13.43 -21.16 3.37
C PHE A 162 14.64 -21.22 2.44
N GLN A 163 14.85 -20.18 1.63
CA GLN A 163 16.05 -20.05 0.80
C GLN A 163 17.31 -20.03 1.67
N GLU A 164 17.37 -19.17 2.69
CA GLU A 164 18.50 -19.09 3.62
C GLU A 164 18.71 -20.40 4.39
N LEU A 165 17.63 -21.01 4.88
CA LEU A 165 17.69 -22.28 5.59
C LEU A 165 18.21 -23.42 4.70
N SER A 166 17.78 -23.46 3.42
CA SER A 166 18.25 -24.46 2.46
C SER A 166 19.73 -24.30 2.14
N ALA A 167 20.20 -23.05 1.99
CA ALA A 167 21.60 -22.75 1.75
C ALA A 167 22.51 -23.19 2.91
N ILE A 168 22.02 -23.12 4.14
CA ILE A 168 22.75 -23.54 5.34
C ILE A 168 22.73 -25.08 5.50
N LEU A 169 21.55 -25.72 5.36
CA LEU A 169 21.38 -27.15 5.65
C LEU A 169 21.83 -28.07 4.51
N LEU A 170 21.67 -27.65 3.26
CA LEU A 170 21.92 -28.47 2.08
C LEU A 170 22.70 -27.68 1.01
N PRO A 171 23.97 -27.32 1.24
CA PRO A 171 24.72 -26.40 0.38
C PRO A 171 24.89 -26.90 -1.06
N ASN A 172 24.92 -28.22 -1.26
CA ASN A 172 25.15 -28.86 -2.55
C ASN A 172 23.86 -29.34 -3.23
N ALA A 173 22.68 -29.11 -2.62
CA ALA A 173 21.42 -29.51 -3.21
C ALA A 173 20.97 -28.48 -4.25
N PRO A 174 20.33 -28.90 -5.36
CA PRO A 174 19.79 -27.98 -6.37
C PRO A 174 18.81 -26.95 -5.79
N ILE A 175 18.11 -27.29 -4.69
CA ILE A 175 17.14 -26.42 -4.00
C ILE A 175 17.81 -25.16 -3.42
N SER A 176 19.12 -25.17 -3.22
CA SER A 176 19.87 -24.01 -2.69
C SER A 176 20.23 -22.98 -3.76
N ASP A 177 19.94 -23.26 -5.04
CA ASP A 177 20.18 -22.34 -6.15
C ASP A 177 19.19 -21.14 -6.10
N PRO A 178 19.68 -19.89 -5.97
CA PRO A 178 18.83 -18.69 -5.98
C PRO A 178 17.93 -18.57 -7.21
N ALA A 179 18.37 -19.09 -8.36
CA ALA A 179 17.61 -19.00 -9.60
C ALA A 179 16.27 -19.76 -9.52
N LEU A 180 16.21 -20.86 -8.76
CA LEU A 180 14.98 -21.62 -8.56
C LEU A 180 13.99 -20.86 -7.66
N TRP A 181 14.48 -20.28 -6.56
CA TRP A 181 13.65 -19.48 -5.65
C TRP A 181 13.05 -18.26 -6.33
N GLN A 182 13.80 -17.61 -7.22
CA GLN A 182 13.30 -16.48 -7.98
C GLN A 182 12.15 -16.87 -8.94
N GLN A 183 12.18 -18.07 -9.53
CA GLN A 183 11.09 -18.58 -10.34
C GLN A 183 9.82 -18.83 -9.50
N PHE A 184 9.97 -19.38 -8.29
CA PHE A 184 8.85 -19.56 -7.35
C PHE A 184 8.28 -18.23 -6.86
N ALA A 185 9.13 -17.23 -6.59
CA ALA A 185 8.69 -15.91 -6.14
C ALA A 185 7.75 -15.22 -7.14
N VAL A 186 7.95 -15.42 -8.45
CA VAL A 186 7.06 -14.87 -9.50
C VAL A 186 5.66 -15.50 -9.46
N LEU A 187 5.54 -16.74 -8.98
CA LEU A 187 4.24 -17.42 -8.86
C LEU A 187 3.40 -16.87 -7.70
N VAL A 188 4.02 -16.26 -6.70
CA VAL A 188 3.32 -15.75 -5.50
C VAL A 188 2.33 -14.64 -5.82
N PRO A 189 2.71 -13.55 -6.53
CA PRO A 189 1.75 -12.54 -6.97
C PRO A 189 0.65 -13.12 -7.85
N LEU A 190 0.97 -14.10 -8.68
CA LEU A 190 0.02 -14.74 -9.60
C LEU A 190 -1.02 -15.56 -8.82
N PHE A 191 -0.59 -16.30 -7.81
CA PHE A 191 -1.49 -17.06 -6.93
C PHE A 191 -2.36 -16.15 -6.07
N LEU A 192 -1.79 -15.07 -5.53
CA LEU A 192 -2.56 -14.07 -4.77
C LEU A 192 -3.62 -13.40 -5.65
N SER A 193 -3.24 -12.93 -6.85
CA SER A 193 -4.18 -12.31 -7.78
C SER A 193 -5.27 -13.28 -8.25
N PHE A 194 -4.93 -14.55 -8.50
CA PHE A 194 -5.91 -15.59 -8.77
C PHE A 194 -6.87 -15.83 -7.60
N SER A 195 -6.35 -15.88 -6.37
CA SER A 195 -7.16 -16.09 -5.17
C SER A 195 -8.16 -14.94 -4.96
N VAL A 196 -7.72 -13.70 -5.18
CA VAL A 196 -8.58 -12.51 -5.15
C VAL A 196 -9.72 -12.63 -6.15
N PHE A 197 -9.40 -13.01 -7.39
CA PHE A 197 -10.38 -13.20 -8.45
C PHE A 197 -11.37 -14.32 -8.16
N LEU A 198 -10.96 -15.37 -7.45
CA LEU A 198 -11.85 -16.47 -7.08
C LEU A 198 -12.80 -16.11 -5.95
N THR A 199 -12.40 -15.17 -5.08
CA THR A 199 -13.22 -14.71 -3.95
C THR A 199 -14.17 -13.56 -4.26
N LEU A 200 -13.94 -12.84 -5.38
CA LEU A 200 -14.76 -11.73 -5.88
C LEU A 200 -15.84 -12.22 -6.85
#